data_AF-H0J3N5-F1
#
_entry.id   AF-H0J3N5-F1
#
_cell.length_a   1.000
_cell.length_b   1.000
_cell.length_c   1.000
_cell.angle_alpha   90.00
_cell.angle_beta   90.00
_cell.angle_gamma   90.00
#
_symmetry.space_group_name_H-M   'P 1'
#
loop_
_entity.id
_entity.type
_entity.pdbx_description
1 polymer ?
#
loop_
_entity_poly.entity_id
_entity_poly.type
_entity_poly.pdbx_seq_one_letter_code
_entity_poly.pdbx_strand_id
1 'polypeptide(L)'
;MRKLLALCFTTLLLTLPAYAKASVQAAEAAALAWLAAVDRGEYQQAWDEASPLLQAPLSAAMLQRTISLSRRDFGAAETRRRVRVSQYTSMPGAPRGDYKEFTFQTRFENNPRVMEVVTPHLENGTWRVSGYYIE
;
A
#
# COMPACT_ATOMS: atom_id res chain seq x y z
N MET A 1 54.69 27.16 -13.42
CA MET A 1 54.08 25.82 -13.59
C MET A 1 54.28 24.99 -12.32
N ARG A 2 53.22 24.71 -11.55
CA ARG A 2 53.09 23.53 -10.67
C ARG A 2 51.66 23.45 -10.13
N LYS A 3 50.87 22.68 -10.89
CA LYS A 3 49.70 21.83 -10.60
C LYS A 3 48.76 22.17 -9.43
N LEU A 4 47.51 22.42 -9.85
CA LEU A 4 46.23 22.38 -9.12
C LEU A 4 46.17 21.47 -7.89
N LEU A 5 45.71 22.03 -6.77
CA LEU A 5 45.07 21.28 -5.70
C LEU A 5 43.55 21.29 -5.95
N ALA A 6 43.03 20.22 -6.55
CA ALA A 6 41.60 19.92 -6.56
C ALA A 6 41.28 19.26 -5.21
N LEU A 7 40.53 19.94 -4.35
CA LEU A 7 40.11 19.41 -3.06
C LEU A 7 38.60 19.15 -3.06
N CYS A 8 38.27 17.87 -3.22
CA CYS A 8 37.09 17.12 -2.76
C CYS A 8 35.84 17.90 -2.32
N PHE A 9 34.77 17.83 -3.10
CA PHE A 9 33.39 17.88 -2.59
C PHE A 9 32.40 17.22 -3.57
N THR A 10 32.54 15.91 -3.82
CA THR A 10 31.60 15.17 -4.67
C THR A 10 31.28 13.78 -4.10
N THR A 11 30.71 13.73 -2.90
CA THR A 11 30.01 12.52 -2.43
C THR A 11 28.74 12.89 -1.66
N LEU A 12 27.67 13.31 -2.35
CA LEU A 12 26.34 13.33 -1.72
C LEU A 12 25.14 13.18 -2.67
N LEU A 13 25.27 12.60 -3.86
CA LEU A 13 24.15 12.52 -4.82
C LEU A 13 23.76 11.09 -5.25
N LEU A 14 23.76 10.11 -4.33
CA LEU A 14 23.33 8.73 -4.64
C LEU A 14 22.23 8.16 -3.72
N THR A 15 21.70 8.92 -2.76
CA THR A 15 20.79 8.38 -1.74
C THR A 15 19.30 8.38 -2.12
N LEU A 16 18.88 9.23 -3.07
CA LEU A 16 17.48 9.36 -3.48
C LEU A 16 16.83 8.07 -4.04
N PRO A 17 17.46 7.32 -4.98
CA PRO A 17 16.83 6.12 -5.53
C PRO A 17 16.72 4.98 -4.49
N ALA A 18 17.67 4.87 -3.57
CA ALA A 18 17.64 3.88 -2.51
C ALA A 18 16.51 4.15 -1.49
N TYR A 19 16.32 5.42 -1.12
CA TYR A 19 15.23 5.83 -0.22
C TYR A 19 13.85 5.63 -0.85
N ALA A 20 13.68 6.03 -2.12
CA ALA A 20 12.42 5.83 -2.85
C ALA A 20 12.09 4.34 -2.98
N LYS A 21 13.09 3.50 -3.25
CA LYS A 21 12.93 2.04 -3.29
C LYS A 21 12.46 1.54 -1.91
N ALA A 22 13.20 1.83 -0.84
CA ALA A 22 12.88 1.38 0.52
C ALA A 22 11.46 1.81 0.97
N SER A 23 11.06 3.04 0.66
CA SER A 23 9.71 3.57 0.92
C SER A 23 8.62 2.74 0.24
N VAL A 24 8.83 2.35 -1.03
CA VAL A 24 7.90 1.47 -1.75
C VAL A 24 7.81 0.08 -1.11
N GLN A 25 8.92 -0.52 -0.68
CA GLN A 25 8.86 -1.84 -0.01
C GLN A 25 8.12 -1.77 1.33
N ALA A 26 8.35 -0.72 2.13
CA ALA A 26 7.67 -0.56 3.40
C ALA A 26 6.16 -0.38 3.23
N ALA A 27 5.74 0.42 2.25
CA ALA A 27 4.32 0.59 1.92
C ALA A 27 3.69 -0.72 1.42
N GLU A 28 4.39 -1.47 0.55
CA GLU A 28 3.91 -2.76 0.04
C GLU A 28 3.75 -3.79 1.16
N ALA A 29 4.68 -3.84 2.10
CA ALA A 29 4.60 -4.72 3.26
C ALA A 29 3.36 -4.41 4.12
N ALA A 30 3.05 -3.12 4.33
CA ALA A 30 1.84 -2.71 5.04
C ALA A 30 0.56 -3.11 4.29
N ALA A 31 0.52 -2.93 2.96
CA ALA A 31 -0.61 -3.37 2.14
C ALA A 31 -0.84 -4.89 2.23
N LEU A 32 0.23 -5.68 2.13
CA LEU A 32 0.16 -7.15 2.18
C LEU A 32 -0.22 -7.65 3.57
N ALA A 33 0.28 -7.03 4.65
CA ALA A 33 -0.10 -7.37 6.01
C ALA A 33 -1.59 -7.14 6.26
N TRP A 34 -2.10 -5.99 5.81
CA TRP A 34 -3.52 -5.65 5.89
C TRP A 34 -4.40 -6.63 5.09
N LEU A 35 -4.01 -6.96 3.85
CA LEU A 35 -4.70 -7.96 3.04
C LEU A 35 -4.70 -9.34 3.71
N ALA A 36 -3.59 -9.74 4.34
CA ALA A 36 -3.50 -11.01 5.03
C ALA A 36 -4.45 -11.08 6.25
N ALA A 37 -4.62 -9.97 7.00
CA ALA A 37 -5.62 -9.89 8.06
C ALA A 37 -7.04 -10.03 7.50
N VAL A 38 -7.35 -9.34 6.40
CA VAL A 38 -8.62 -9.48 5.68
C VAL A 38 -8.89 -10.92 5.24
N ASP A 39 -7.89 -11.60 4.67
CA ASP A 39 -8.04 -12.98 4.20
C ASP A 39 -8.26 -13.99 5.34
N ARG A 40 -7.71 -13.71 6.53
CA ARG A 40 -7.98 -14.49 7.75
C ARG A 40 -9.33 -14.16 8.39
N GLY A 41 -10.07 -13.20 7.85
CA GLY A 41 -11.33 -12.72 8.43
C GLY A 41 -11.14 -11.82 9.65
N GLU A 42 -9.92 -11.35 9.91
CA GLU A 42 -9.56 -10.51 11.06
C GLU A 42 -9.88 -9.02 10.76
N TYR A 43 -11.14 -8.73 10.42
CA TYR A 43 -11.56 -7.39 9.98
C TYR A 43 -11.42 -6.32 11.06
N GLN A 44 -11.56 -6.69 12.33
CA GLN A 44 -11.33 -5.76 13.44
C GLN A 44 -9.87 -5.31 13.45
N GLN A 45 -8.92 -6.24 13.37
CA GLN A 45 -7.50 -5.92 13.29
C GLN A 45 -7.16 -5.11 12.03
N ALA A 46 -7.67 -5.54 10.87
CA ALA A 46 -7.47 -4.81 9.61
C ALA A 46 -8.00 -3.37 9.70
N TRP A 47 -9.12 -3.16 10.40
CA TRP A 47 -9.67 -1.84 10.65
C TRP A 47 -8.83 -1.03 11.64
N ASP A 48 -8.41 -1.62 12.76
CA ASP A 48 -7.59 -0.96 13.79
C ASP A 48 -6.22 -0.50 13.25
N GLU A 49 -5.62 -1.28 12.35
CA GLU A 49 -4.33 -1.00 11.72
C GLU A 49 -4.43 -0.09 10.48
N ALA A 50 -5.64 0.22 10.01
CA ALA A 50 -5.86 1.09 8.86
C ALA A 50 -5.64 2.57 9.19
N SER A 51 -5.50 3.38 8.13
CA SER A 51 -5.44 4.82 8.28
C SER A 51 -6.80 5.35 8.75
N PRO A 52 -6.84 6.46 9.52
CA PRO A 52 -8.06 7.19 9.82
C PRO A 52 -8.91 7.52 8.58
N LEU A 53 -8.28 7.64 7.39
CA LEU A 53 -8.98 7.84 6.12
C LEU A 53 -9.90 6.67 5.72
N LEU A 54 -9.53 5.43 6.06
CA LEU A 54 -10.35 4.25 5.86
C LEU A 54 -11.33 4.06 7.03
N GLN A 55 -10.90 4.37 8.25
CA GLN A 55 -11.72 4.21 9.46
C GLN A 55 -12.87 5.22 9.55
N ALA A 56 -12.67 6.47 9.14
CA ALA A 56 -13.67 7.51 9.27
C ALA A 56 -15.01 7.18 8.55
N PRO A 57 -15.02 6.66 7.31
CA PRO A 57 -16.26 6.28 6.64
C PRO A 57 -16.82 4.91 7.01
N LEU A 58 -16.05 4.02 7.66
CA LEU A 58 -16.41 2.62 7.86
C LEU A 58 -16.19 2.20 9.31
N SER A 59 -17.16 1.55 9.95
CA SER A 59 -16.85 0.70 11.11
C SER A 59 -16.15 -0.59 10.67
N ALA A 60 -15.50 -1.32 11.58
CA ALA A 60 -14.94 -2.64 11.28
C ALA A 60 -15.99 -3.61 10.70
N ALA A 61 -17.23 -3.56 11.20
CA ALA A 61 -18.33 -4.37 10.67
C ALA A 61 -18.75 -3.94 9.25
N MET A 62 -18.74 -2.64 8.95
CA MET A 62 -18.97 -2.14 7.59
C MET A 62 -17.83 -2.53 6.64
N LEU A 63 -16.58 -2.49 7.10
CA LEU A 63 -15.42 -2.96 6.33
C LEU A 63 -15.58 -4.44 5.96
N GLN A 64 -15.88 -5.28 6.95
CA GLN A 64 -16.17 -6.70 6.74
C GLN A 64 -17.29 -6.89 5.71
N ARG A 65 -18.42 -6.21 5.90
CA ARG A 65 -19.58 -6.35 5.02
C ARG A 65 -19.24 -5.97 3.58
N THR A 66 -18.59 -4.82 3.39
CA THR A 66 -18.22 -4.31 2.05
C THR A 66 -17.28 -5.27 1.34
N ILE A 67 -16.19 -5.70 2.00
CA ILE A 67 -15.22 -6.62 1.40
C ILE A 67 -15.84 -7.98 1.12
N SER A 68 -16.63 -8.52 2.06
CA SER A 68 -17.28 -9.83 1.90
C SER A 68 -18.25 -9.84 0.72
N LEU A 69 -19.00 -8.74 0.52
CA LEU A 69 -19.89 -8.61 -0.64
C LEU A 69 -19.10 -8.53 -1.95
N SER A 70 -18.01 -7.76 -2.00
CA SER A 70 -17.17 -7.64 -3.19
C SER A 70 -16.44 -8.93 -3.56
N ARG A 71 -16.14 -9.79 -2.58
CA ARG A 71 -15.39 -11.05 -2.77
C ARG A 71 -16.25 -12.32 -2.74
N ARG A 72 -17.58 -12.19 -2.62
CA ARG A 72 -18.51 -13.29 -2.31
C ARG A 72 -18.28 -14.56 -3.13
N ASP A 73 -18.07 -14.40 -4.44
CA ASP A 73 -18.01 -15.51 -5.39
C ASP A 73 -16.57 -15.91 -5.76
N PHE A 74 -15.55 -15.27 -5.16
CA PHE A 74 -14.15 -15.50 -5.53
C PHE A 74 -13.52 -16.68 -4.78
N GLY A 75 -14.01 -17.03 -3.59
CA GLY A 75 -13.38 -18.04 -2.73
C GLY A 75 -12.12 -17.51 -2.04
N ALA A 76 -11.26 -18.41 -1.56
CA ALA A 76 -10.04 -18.03 -0.84
C ALA A 76 -9.00 -17.38 -1.78
N ALA A 77 -8.26 -16.38 -1.28
CA ALA A 77 -7.12 -15.81 -1.99
C ALA A 77 -5.92 -16.76 -1.87
N GLU A 78 -5.35 -17.18 -3.00
CA GLU A 78 -4.25 -18.16 -3.02
C GLU A 78 -2.90 -17.50 -3.29
N THR A 79 -2.83 -16.61 -4.29
CA THR A 79 -1.59 -15.91 -4.65
C THR A 79 -1.86 -14.47 -5.04
N ARG A 80 -0.91 -13.58 -4.74
CA ARG A 80 -0.92 -12.18 -5.17
C ARG A 80 0.39 -11.81 -5.83
N ARG A 81 0.31 -11.18 -6.99
CA ARG A 81 1.47 -10.61 -7.68
C ARG A 81 1.26 -9.12 -7.88
N ARG A 82 2.17 -8.30 -7.36
CA ARG A 82 2.18 -6.86 -7.68
C ARG A 82 2.42 -6.68 -9.17
N VAL A 83 1.52 -6.01 -9.86
CA VAL A 83 1.65 -5.67 -11.28
C VAL A 83 1.93 -4.19 -11.51
N ARG A 84 1.54 -3.32 -10.57
CA ARG A 84 1.77 -1.87 -10.66
C ARG A 84 1.97 -1.26 -9.28
N VAL A 85 2.79 -0.21 -9.24
CA VAL A 85 2.84 0.74 -8.12
C VAL A 85 2.83 2.16 -8.68
N SER A 86 1.96 3.00 -8.17
CA SER A 86 1.90 4.43 -8.44
C SER A 86 2.18 5.21 -7.16
N GLN A 87 2.82 6.38 -7.26
CA GLN A 87 3.16 7.20 -6.11
C GLN A 87 2.48 8.56 -6.23
N TYR A 88 1.86 9.02 -5.14
CA TYR A 88 1.16 10.30 -5.11
C TYR A 88 1.51 11.08 -3.85
N THR A 89 1.50 12.40 -3.94
CA THR A 89 1.62 13.32 -2.80
C THR A 89 0.29 13.98 -2.43
N SER A 90 -0.76 13.67 -3.18
CA SER A 90 -2.13 14.16 -3.02
C SER A 90 -3.12 13.18 -3.63
N MET A 91 -4.27 12.98 -2.99
CA MET A 91 -5.40 12.21 -3.50
C MET A 91 -6.69 13.06 -3.39
N PRO A 92 -7.69 12.88 -4.26
CA PRO A 92 -8.97 13.57 -4.15
C PRO A 92 -9.60 13.35 -2.77
N GLY A 93 -9.96 14.43 -2.07
CA GLY A 93 -10.63 14.37 -0.78
C GLY A 93 -9.76 13.92 0.41
N ALA A 94 -8.46 13.69 0.22
CA ALA A 94 -7.55 13.29 1.29
C ALA A 94 -6.48 14.38 1.58
N PRO A 95 -5.89 14.40 2.79
CA PRO A 95 -4.78 15.30 3.12
C PRO A 95 -3.56 15.12 2.20
N ARG A 96 -2.70 16.13 2.13
CA ARG A 96 -1.38 15.97 1.53
C ARG A 96 -0.55 14.99 2.36
N GLY A 97 0.18 14.11 1.69
CA GLY A 97 0.99 13.07 2.32
C GLY A 97 1.53 12.10 1.28
N ASP A 98 2.40 11.18 1.68
CA ASP A 98 2.91 10.17 0.77
C ASP A 98 1.92 9.02 0.65
N TYR A 99 1.44 8.79 -0.57
CA TYR A 99 0.60 7.66 -0.92
C TYR A 99 1.35 6.73 -1.86
N LYS A 100 1.05 5.44 -1.76
CA LYS A 100 1.45 4.43 -2.72
C LYS A 100 0.19 3.66 -3.09
N GLU A 101 -0.13 3.59 -4.37
CA GLU A 101 -1.24 2.76 -4.85
C GLU A 101 -0.63 1.50 -5.47
N PHE A 102 -0.91 0.35 -4.87
CA PHE A 102 -0.48 -0.94 -5.37
C PHE A 102 -1.63 -1.61 -6.08
N THR A 103 -1.33 -2.17 -7.24
CA THR A 103 -2.25 -3.08 -7.93
C THR A 103 -1.66 -4.47 -7.90
N PHE A 104 -2.41 -5.40 -7.31
CA PHE A 104 -2.11 -6.82 -7.29
C PHE A 104 -3.04 -7.54 -8.25
N GLN A 105 -2.48 -8.44 -9.06
CA GLN A 105 -3.27 -9.49 -9.68
C GLN A 105 -3.34 -10.65 -8.70
N THR A 106 -4.55 -10.97 -8.26
CA THR A 106 -4.83 -12.01 -7.27
C THR A 106 -5.50 -13.20 -7.94
N ARG A 107 -4.96 -14.39 -7.65
CA ARG A 107 -5.63 -15.65 -7.95
C ARG A 107 -6.47 -16.01 -6.73
N PHE A 108 -7.78 -15.96 -6.88
CA PHE A 108 -8.71 -16.58 -5.95
C PHE A 108 -9.11 -17.96 -6.48
N GLU A 109 -9.56 -18.82 -5.57
CA GLU A 109 -9.98 -20.20 -5.85
C GLU A 109 -10.95 -20.31 -7.03
N ASN A 110 -11.98 -19.47 -7.06
CA ASN A 110 -13.02 -19.46 -8.09
C ASN A 110 -12.84 -18.37 -9.15
N ASN A 111 -11.87 -17.47 -8.98
CA ASN A 111 -11.58 -16.41 -9.94
C ASN A 111 -10.07 -16.11 -10.04
N PRO A 112 -9.39 -16.57 -11.12
CA PRO A 112 -7.93 -16.57 -11.17
C PRO A 112 -7.29 -15.23 -11.57
N ARG A 113 -8.08 -14.21 -11.90
CA ARG A 113 -7.56 -12.93 -12.43
C ARG A 113 -8.38 -11.74 -11.92
N VAL A 114 -8.35 -11.55 -10.61
CA VAL A 114 -8.98 -10.40 -9.96
C VAL A 114 -7.92 -9.33 -9.70
N MET A 115 -8.29 -8.07 -9.87
CA MET A 115 -7.40 -6.94 -9.61
C MET A 115 -7.76 -6.32 -8.25
N GLU A 116 -6.79 -6.33 -7.34
CA GLU A 116 -6.90 -5.67 -6.05
C GLU A 116 -6.07 -4.41 -6.03
N VAL A 117 -6.69 -3.29 -5.67
CA VAL A 117 -6.01 -2.01 -5.52
C VAL A 117 -6.01 -1.61 -4.06
N VAL A 118 -4.80 -1.44 -3.51
CA VAL A 118 -4.58 -1.10 -2.11
C VAL A 118 -3.74 0.16 -2.04
N THR A 119 -4.21 1.15 -1.29
CA THR A 119 -3.52 2.43 -1.16
C THR A 119 -3.05 2.64 0.28
N PRO A 120 -1.78 2.35 0.61
CA PRO A 120 -1.16 2.85 1.82
C PRO A 120 -0.90 4.36 1.79
N HIS A 121 -1.14 5.00 2.92
CA HIS A 121 -0.79 6.38 3.24
C HIS A 121 0.24 6.39 4.38
N LEU A 122 1.31 7.18 4.24
CA LEU A 122 2.32 7.36 5.28
C LEU A 122 1.83 8.39 6.30
N GLU A 123 1.54 7.90 7.50
CA GLU A 123 1.01 8.73 8.59
C GLU A 123 1.88 8.56 9.84
N ASN A 124 2.44 9.67 10.31
CA ASN A 124 3.34 9.71 11.47
C ASN A 124 4.48 8.67 11.38
N GLY A 125 5.06 8.52 10.18
CA GLY A 125 6.15 7.58 9.91
C GLY A 125 5.72 6.12 9.75
N THR A 126 4.42 5.82 9.82
CA THR A 126 3.88 4.46 9.66
C THR A 126 3.02 4.37 8.40
N TRP A 127 3.23 3.35 7.57
CA TRP A 127 2.36 3.07 6.43
C TRP A 127 1.09 2.36 6.90
N ARG A 128 -0.08 2.94 6.60
CA ARG A 128 -1.39 2.34 6.91
C ARG A 128 -2.28 2.38 5.68
N VAL A 129 -3.10 1.35 5.47
CA VAL A 129 -4.03 1.31 4.32
C VAL A 129 -5.10 2.38 4.49
N SER A 130 -5.19 3.31 3.55
CA SER A 130 -6.20 4.37 3.50
C SER A 130 -7.33 4.08 2.51
N GLY A 131 -7.16 3.10 1.62
CA GLY A 131 -8.19 2.69 0.67
C GLY A 131 -7.95 1.31 0.11
N TYR A 132 -9.05 0.64 -0.22
CA TYR A 132 -9.06 -0.68 -0.85
C TYR A 132 -10.25 -0.79 -1.80
N TYR A 133 -10.02 -1.32 -3.00
CA TYR A 133 -11.08 -1.78 -3.89
C TYR A 133 -10.61 -2.98 -4.71
N ILE A 134 -11.57 -3.67 -5.33
CA ILE A 134 -11.37 -4.90 -6.07
C ILE A 134 -12.27 -4.92 -7.31
N GLU A 135 -11.75 -5.41 -8.43
CA GLU A 135 -12.44 -5.49 -9.73
C GLU A 135 -12.08 -6.76 -10.52
#